data_AF-A0A2V7GHA1-F1
#
_entry.id   AF-A0A2V7GHA1-F1
#
_cell.length_a   1.000
_cell.length_b   1.000
_cell.length_c   1.000
_cell.angle_alpha   90.00
_cell.angle_beta   90.00
_cell.angle_gamma   90.00
#
_symmetry.space_group_name_H-M   'P 1'
#
loop_
_entity.id
_entity.type
_entity.pdbx_description
1 polymer ?
#
loop_
_entity_poly.entity_id
_entity_poly.type
_entity_poly.pdbx_seq_one_letter_code
_entity_poly.pdbx_strand_id
1 'polypeptide(L)'
;MELVWSARMVPAEEARALGLFDRVVPHQALMTEARVLAESWAAQPPLAVRRAKEALYQSEGATLAEMLDHEIAMQNELFATAEARTRIGQSLRTRSR
;
A
#
# COMPACT_ATOMS: atom_id res chain seq x y z
N MET A 1 11.96 -18.92 10.56
CA MET A 1 13.18 -19.11 11.37
C MET A 1 14.33 -19.74 10.59
N GLU A 2 14.08 -20.65 9.64
CA GLU A 2 15.14 -21.29 8.82
C GLU A 2 16.10 -20.27 8.17
N LEU A 3 15.59 -19.32 7.38
CA LEU A 3 16.42 -18.30 6.71
C LEU A 3 17.28 -17.44 7.65
N VAL A 4 16.82 -17.20 8.87
CA VAL A 4 17.57 -16.42 9.87
C VAL A 4 18.79 -17.19 10.37
N TRP A 5 18.66 -18.51 10.55
CA TRP A 5 19.74 -19.35 11.07
C TRP A 5 20.67 -19.87 9.99
N SER A 6 20.15 -20.17 8.80
CA SER A 6 20.95 -20.72 7.70
C SER A 6 21.79 -19.67 6.98
N ALA A 7 21.36 -18.40 7.00
CA ALA A 7 21.96 -17.29 6.25
C ALA A 7 22.20 -17.61 4.76
N ARG A 8 21.47 -18.58 4.21
CA ARG A 8 21.64 -19.03 2.83
C ARG A 8 21.11 -17.97 1.87
N MET A 9 21.67 -17.97 0.65
CA MET A 9 21.09 -17.21 -0.44
C MET A 9 19.77 -17.84 -0.89
N VAL A 10 18.76 -17.01 -1.08
CA VAL A 10 17.41 -17.42 -1.50
C VAL A 10 17.19 -16.97 -2.95
N PRO A 11 16.84 -17.89 -3.88
CA PRO A 11 16.46 -17.52 -5.23
C PRO A 11 15.24 -16.60 -5.27
N ALA A 12 15.14 -15.74 -6.28
CA ALA A 12 14.10 -14.71 -6.36
C ALA A 12 12.66 -15.28 -6.33
N GLU A 13 12.40 -16.39 -7.02
CA GLU A 13 11.07 -17.01 -7.03
C GLU A 13 10.68 -17.57 -5.66
N GLU A 14 11.63 -18.16 -4.93
CA GLU A 14 11.38 -18.64 -3.56
C GLU A 14 11.09 -17.47 -2.63
N ALA A 15 11.88 -16.40 -2.69
CA ALA A 15 11.68 -15.21 -1.88
C ALA A 15 10.31 -14.53 -2.14
N ARG A 16 9.84 -14.54 -3.39
CA ARG A 16 8.47 -14.11 -3.74
C ARG A 16 7.41 -14.99 -3.10
N ALA A 17 7.55 -16.31 -3.17
CA ALA A 17 6.60 -17.25 -2.59
C ALA A 17 6.50 -17.12 -1.05
N LEU A 18 7.60 -16.72 -0.41
CA LEU A 18 7.67 -16.41 1.03
C LEU A 18 7.10 -15.03 1.39
N GLY A 19 6.73 -14.21 0.40
CA GLY A 19 6.17 -12.87 0.63
C GLY A 19 7.20 -11.79 0.97
N LEU A 20 8.49 -12.00 0.67
CA LEU A 20 9.53 -10.98 0.91
C LEU A 20 9.41 -9.80 -0.06
N PHE A 21 8.81 -10.02 -1.22
CA PHE A 21 8.45 -9.00 -2.21
C PHE A 21 7.37 -9.54 -3.15
N ASP A 22 6.67 -8.64 -3.84
CA ASP A 22 5.48 -9.02 -4.62
C ASP A 22 5.78 -9.54 -6.03
N ARG A 23 6.91 -9.15 -6.62
CA ARG A 23 7.21 -9.32 -8.06
C ARG A 23 8.67 -9.65 -8.36
N VAL A 24 8.88 -10.51 -9.35
CA VAL A 24 10.19 -10.81 -9.97
C VAL A 24 10.14 -10.37 -11.43
N VAL A 25 11.18 -9.67 -11.90
CA VAL A 25 11.27 -9.16 -13.27
C VAL A 25 12.68 -9.40 -13.84
N PRO A 26 12.85 -9.48 -15.18
CA PRO A 26 14.17 -9.57 -15.78
C PRO A 26 15.08 -8.40 -15.35
N HIS A 27 16.37 -8.68 -15.15
CA HIS A 27 17.33 -7.67 -14.65
C HIS A 27 17.33 -6.37 -15.47
N GLN A 28 17.30 -6.47 -16.81
CA GLN A 28 17.25 -5.31 -17.70
C GLN A 28 15.99 -4.44 -17.55
N ALA A 29 14.91 -4.98 -17.01
CA ALA A 29 13.64 -4.27 -16.79
C ALA A 29 13.49 -3.72 -15.37
N LEU A 30 14.35 -4.11 -14.42
CA LEU A 30 14.22 -3.80 -13.00
C LEU A 30 13.96 -2.31 -12.73
N MET A 31 14.81 -1.43 -13.27
CA MET A 31 14.69 0.01 -13.02
C MET A 31 13.47 0.63 -13.70
N THR A 32 13.06 0.10 -14.84
CA THR A 32 11.85 0.55 -15.54
C THR A 32 10.61 0.21 -14.73
N GLU A 33 10.47 -1.06 -14.34
CA GLU A 33 9.33 -1.54 -13.55
C GLU A 33 9.25 -0.89 -12.16
N ALA A 34 10.40 -0.69 -11.50
CA ALA A 34 10.46 0.02 -10.22
C ALA A 34 9.99 1.47 -10.34
N ARG A 35 10.34 2.19 -11.42
CA ARG A 35 9.88 3.56 -11.66
C ARG A 35 8.39 3.62 -11.96
N VAL A 36 7.89 2.73 -12.81
CA VAL A 36 6.45 2.62 -13.10
C VAL A 36 5.66 2.41 -11.81
N LEU A 37 6.14 1.52 -10.93
CA LEU A 37 5.52 1.32 -9.62
C LEU A 37 5.58 2.58 -8.75
N ALA A 38 6.74 3.23 -8.65
CA ALA A 38 6.89 4.45 -7.86
C ALA A 38 5.98 5.58 -8.36
N GLU A 39 5.86 5.76 -9.66
CA GLU A 39 4.95 6.73 -10.29
C GLU A 39 3.49 6.43 -9.96
N SER A 40 3.10 5.14 -9.97
CA SER A 40 1.74 4.74 -9.61
C SER A 40 1.37 5.08 -8.16
N TRP A 41 2.34 4.98 -7.24
CA TRP A 41 2.16 5.40 -5.84
C TRP A 41 2.22 6.91 -5.68
N ALA A 42 3.10 7.60 -6.41
CA ALA A 42 3.20 9.05 -6.39
C ALA A 42 1.93 9.73 -6.92
N ALA A 43 1.16 9.07 -7.79
CA ALA A 43 -0.13 9.56 -8.28
C ALA A 43 -1.28 9.44 -7.25
N GLN A 44 -1.09 8.67 -6.18
CA GLN A 44 -2.11 8.50 -5.13
C GLN A 44 -2.21 9.76 -4.23
N PRO A 45 -3.36 9.97 -3.55
CA PRO A 45 -3.49 11.06 -2.57
C PRO A 45 -2.47 10.85 -1.43
N PRO A 46 -1.50 11.76 -1.22
CA PRO A 46 -0.42 11.53 -0.25
C PRO A 46 -0.92 11.31 1.18
N LEU A 47 -1.95 12.06 1.58
CA LEU A 47 -2.54 11.94 2.91
C LEU A 47 -3.24 10.60 3.12
N ALA A 48 -3.96 10.11 2.10
CA ALA A 48 -4.64 8.81 2.17
C ALA A 48 -3.63 7.66 2.27
N VAL A 49 -2.56 7.68 1.45
CA VAL A 49 -1.49 6.67 1.51
C VAL A 49 -0.79 6.69 2.87
N ARG A 50 -0.53 7.87 3.42
CA ARG A 50 0.07 8.02 4.75
C ARG A 50 -0.81 7.40 5.84
N ARG A 51 -2.10 7.75 5.87
CA ARG A 51 -3.06 7.21 6.85
C ARG A 51 -3.23 5.69 6.73
N ALA A 52 -3.33 5.17 5.51
CA ALA A 52 -3.39 3.72 5.28
C ALA A 52 -2.14 3.01 5.80
N LYS A 53 -0.95 3.58 5.56
CA LYS A 53 0.31 3.04 6.09
C LYS A 53 0.32 3.06 7.62
N GLU A 54 -0.04 4.19 8.24
CA GLU A 54 -0.11 4.32 9.70
C GLU A 54 -1.02 3.26 10.34
N ALA A 55 -2.22 3.03 9.78
CA ALA A 55 -3.14 2.01 10.28
C ALA A 55 -2.60 0.59 10.15
N LEU A 56 -1.90 0.26 9.05
CA LEU A 56 -1.28 -1.06 8.90
C LEU A 56 -0.24 -1.33 10.00
N TYR A 57 0.63 -0.36 10.31
CA TYR A 57 1.59 -0.51 11.41
C TYR A 57 0.90 -0.62 12.77
N GLN A 58 -0.16 0.14 13.01
CA GLN A 58 -0.89 0.11 14.29
C GLN A 58 -1.71 -1.17 14.47
N SER A 59 -2.12 -1.81 13.38
CA SER A 59 -2.87 -3.08 13.43
C SER A 59 -2.08 -4.23 14.06
N GLU A 60 -0.75 -4.13 14.07
CA GLU A 60 0.12 -5.10 14.74
C GLU A 60 -0.03 -4.96 16.26
N GLY A 61 -0.97 -5.72 16.82
CA GLY A 61 -1.26 -5.75 18.26
C GLY A 61 -2.57 -5.07 18.67
N ALA A 62 -3.31 -4.48 17.74
CA ALA A 62 -4.63 -3.92 17.99
C ALA A 62 -5.74 -4.95 17.76
N THR A 63 -6.85 -4.79 18.49
CA THR A 63 -8.09 -5.53 18.24
C THR A 63 -8.82 -4.97 17.02
N LEU A 64 -9.72 -5.78 16.44
CA LEU A 64 -10.58 -5.33 15.34
C LEU A 64 -11.41 -4.10 15.73
N ALA A 65 -11.94 -4.05 16.96
CA ALA A 65 -12.76 -2.93 17.42
C ALA A 65 -11.96 -1.61 17.46
N GLU A 66 -10.75 -1.65 18.03
CA GLU A 66 -9.85 -0.49 18.06
C GLU A 66 -9.48 -0.01 16.65
N MET A 67 -9.22 -0.94 15.72
CA MET A 67 -8.90 -0.58 14.34
C MET A 67 -10.08 0.01 13.59
N LEU A 68 -11.31 -0.46 13.82
CA LEU A 68 -12.51 0.13 13.22
C LEU A 68 -12.74 1.57 13.71
N ASP A 69 -12.57 1.83 15.01
CA ASP A 69 -12.67 3.18 15.56
C ASP A 69 -11.59 4.10 14.98
N HIS A 70 -10.36 3.59 14.84
CA HIS A 70 -9.25 4.31 14.22
C HIS A 70 -9.53 4.64 12.75
N GLU A 71 -10.02 3.68 11.97
CA GLU A 71 -10.39 3.87 10.57
C GLU A 71 -11.48 4.93 10.39
N ILE A 72 -12.53 4.92 11.23
CA ILE A 72 -13.59 5.92 11.19
C ILE A 72 -13.01 7.33 11.40
N ALA A 73 -12.14 7.50 12.40
CA ALA A 73 -11.54 8.80 12.70
C ALA A 73 -10.70 9.32 11.51
N MET A 74 -9.83 8.48 10.95
CA MET A 74 -9.01 8.85 9.80
C MET A 74 -9.84 9.13 8.54
N GLN A 75 -10.87 8.32 8.27
CA GLN A 75 -11.74 8.52 7.11
C GLN A 75 -12.49 9.84 7.21
N ASN A 76 -13.01 10.19 8.39
CA ASN A 76 -13.67 11.48 8.62
C ASN A 76 -12.73 12.67 8.35
N GLU A 77 -11.47 12.58 8.80
CA GLU A 77 -10.44 13.59 8.50
C GLU A 77 -10.19 13.70 6.99
N LEU A 78 -10.00 12.56 6.32
CA LEU A 78 -9.72 12.52 4.88
C LEU A 78 -10.89 13.06 4.04
N PHE A 79 -12.13 12.69 4.37
CA PHE A 79 -13.31 13.13 3.63
C PHE A 79 -13.60 14.62 3.78
N ALA A 80 -13.13 15.26 4.86
CA ALA A 80 -13.21 16.71 5.02
C ALA A 80 -12.28 17.48 4.06
N THR A 81 -11.24 16.82 3.52
CA THR A 81 -10.27 17.49 2.63
C THR A 81 -10.89 17.90 1.28
N ALA A 82 -10.32 18.93 0.65
CA ALA A 82 -10.71 19.35 -0.70
C ALA A 82 -10.32 18.31 -1.76
N GLU A 83 -9.21 17.60 -1.55
CA GLU A 83 -8.74 16.55 -2.46
C GLU A 83 -9.74 15.38 -2.51
N ALA A 84 -10.18 14.88 -1.35
CA ALA A 84 -11.14 13.77 -1.29
C ALA A 84 -12.46 14.13 -1.96
N ARG A 85 -13.01 15.32 -1.67
CA ARG A 85 -14.24 15.82 -2.31
C ARG A 85 -14.11 15.90 -3.84
N THR A 86 -13.00 16.41 -4.33
CA THR A 86 -12.74 16.51 -5.78
C THR A 86 -12.66 15.11 -6.43
N ARG A 87 -11.86 14.21 -5.87
CA ARG A 87 -11.65 12.87 -6.43
C ARG A 87 -12.93 12.01 -6.38
N ILE A 88 -13.69 12.05 -5.28
CA ILE A 88 -14.99 11.36 -5.17
C ILE A 88 -15.96 11.90 -6.23
N GLY A 89 -16.05 13.23 -6.38
CA GLY A 89 -16.89 13.86 -7.39
C GLY A 89 -16.53 13.45 -8.82
N GLN A 90 -15.24 13.34 -9.13
CA GLN A 90 -14.76 12.85 -10.44
C GLN A 90 -15.13 11.38 -10.66
N SER A 91 -14.92 10.52 -9.67
CA SER A 91 -15.23 9.08 -9.76
C SER A 91 -16.72 8.81 -10.02
N LEU A 92 -17.61 9.55 -9.33
CA LEU A 92 -19.05 9.45 -9.53
C LEU A 92 -19.50 9.87 -10.94
N ARG A 93 -18.81 10.83 -11.57
CA ARG A 93 -19.11 11.26 -12.94
C ARG A 93 -18.69 10.24 -14.00
N THR A 94 -17.56 9.56 -13.80
CA THR A 94 -17.06 8.54 -14.73
C THR A 94 -17.90 7.26 -14.69
N ARG A 95 -18.50 6.93 -13.54
CA ARG A 95 -19.37 5.74 -13.35
C ARG A 95 -20.79 5.87 -13.91
N SER A 96 -21.25 7.08 -14.20
CA SER A 96 -22.59 7.34 -14.76
C SER A 96 -22.61 7.42 -16.30
N ARG A 97 -21.55 6.97 -16.97
CA ARG A 97 -21.45 6.76 -18.43
C ARG A 97 -21.18 5.29 -18.70
#